data_AF-A0A2D4LVN7-F1
#
_entry.id   AF-A0A2D4LVN7-F1
#
_cell.length_a   1.000
_cell.length_b   1.000
_cell.length_c   1.000
_cell.angle_alpha   90.00
_cell.angle_beta   90.00
_cell.angle_gamma   90.00
#
_symmetry.space_group_name_H-M   'P 1'
#
loop_
_entity.id
_entity.type
_entity.pdbx_description
1 polymer ?
#
loop_
_entity_poly.entity_id
_entity_poly.type
_entity_poly.pdbx_seq_one_letter_code
_entity_poly.pdbx_strand_id
1 'polypeptide(L)'
;MVGICSMAKKSKSKPMNEILERLSMFKYITVVIFEEDVVLNEPVENWPLCDCLISFHSKGFPLDKAVAYSKLRNPFVINDLNMQYHIQDRREVYGILKDEGILLPRYAVLNRDPNNPQECNLIEGEDHVEVNGEVFQKPFVEKPVSAEDHNVYIYYPTSAGGGSQRLFRKVRLI
;
A
#
# COMPACT_ATOMS: atom_id res chain seq x y z
N MET A 1 21.11 -16.52 7.60
CA MET A 1 21.01 -15.09 7.93
C MET A 1 19.75 -14.50 7.34
N VAL A 2 18.96 -13.78 8.15
CA VAL A 2 17.69 -13.15 7.75
C VAL A 2 17.87 -11.63 7.77
N GLY A 3 17.71 -10.98 6.62
CA GLY A 3 17.82 -9.53 6.46
C GLY A 3 16.47 -8.84 6.58
N ILE A 4 16.40 -7.78 7.39
CA ILE A 4 15.21 -6.94 7.56
C ILE A 4 15.47 -5.60 6.88
N CYS A 5 14.79 -5.35 5.77
CA CYS A 5 14.97 -4.15 4.96
C CYS A 5 13.66 -3.35 4.85
N SER A 6 13.50 -2.35 5.71
CA SER A 6 12.35 -1.43 5.73
C SER A 6 12.77 -0.11 6.38
N MET A 7 11.93 0.92 6.32
CA MET A 7 12.19 2.19 7.01
C MET A 7 12.35 1.98 8.53
N ALA A 8 13.18 2.77 9.19
CA ALA A 8 13.47 2.72 10.64
C ALA A 8 12.21 2.78 11.50
N LYS A 9 11.23 3.58 11.09
CA LYS A 9 9.91 3.66 11.76
C LYS A 9 9.20 2.30 11.84
N LYS A 10 9.51 1.38 10.93
CA LYS A 10 8.97 0.02 10.86
C LYS A 10 9.92 -0.99 11.48
N SER A 11 11.19 -0.99 11.07
CA SER A 11 12.19 -1.96 11.55
C SER A 11 12.48 -1.82 13.05
N LYS A 12 12.39 -0.61 13.62
CA LYS A 12 12.58 -0.33 15.06
C LYS A 12 11.26 -0.20 15.83
N SER A 13 10.14 -0.60 15.23
CA SER A 13 8.83 -0.53 15.90
C SER A 13 8.71 -1.58 16.99
N LYS A 14 7.93 -1.30 18.06
CA LYS A 14 7.69 -2.27 19.15
C LYS A 14 7.25 -3.65 18.62
N PRO A 15 6.26 -3.77 17.71
CA PRO A 15 5.88 -5.09 17.18
C PRO A 15 7.02 -5.79 16.43
N MET A 16 7.83 -5.04 15.68
CA MET A 16 8.96 -5.64 14.95
C MET A 16 10.02 -6.17 15.92
N ASN A 17 10.44 -5.38 16.90
CA ASN A 17 11.44 -5.81 17.88
C ASN A 17 11.02 -7.11 18.59
N GLU A 18 9.76 -7.18 19.02
CA GLU A 18 9.19 -8.39 19.63
C GLU A 18 9.29 -9.63 18.71
N ILE A 19 8.98 -9.47 17.43
CA ILE A 19 9.08 -10.58 16.46
C ILE A 19 10.54 -10.98 16.24
N LEU A 20 11.44 -10.01 16.07
CA LEU A 20 12.85 -10.26 15.77
C LEU A 20 13.62 -10.85 16.96
N GLU A 21 13.28 -10.46 18.19
CA GLU A 21 13.82 -11.07 19.41
C GLU A 21 13.49 -12.57 19.45
N ARG A 22 12.23 -12.94 19.18
CA ARG A 22 11.79 -14.34 19.11
C ARG A 22 12.45 -15.09 17.95
N LEU A 23 12.59 -14.45 16.80
CA LEU A 23 13.27 -15.03 15.63
C LEU A 23 14.75 -15.30 15.91
N SER A 24 15.39 -14.44 16.71
CA SER A 24 16.79 -14.58 17.10
C SER A 24 17.04 -15.69 18.13
N MET A 25 15.99 -16.29 18.71
CA MET A 25 16.11 -17.46 19.58
C MET A 25 16.39 -18.76 18.80
N PHE A 26 16.20 -18.76 17.48
CA PHE A 26 16.48 -19.93 16.65
C PHE A 26 17.99 -20.12 16.49
N LYS A 27 18.49 -21.29 16.90
CA LYS A 27 19.92 -21.63 16.93
C LYS A 27 20.69 -21.34 15.62
N TYR A 28 20.04 -21.45 14.47
CA TYR A 28 20.66 -21.31 13.15
C TYR A 28 20.26 -20.03 12.41
N ILE A 29 19.54 -19.12 13.07
CA ILE A 29 19.12 -17.85 12.48
C ILE A 29 19.86 -16.72 13.16
N THR A 30 20.52 -15.90 12.34
CA THR A 30 21.02 -14.58 12.72
C THR A 30 20.23 -13.55 11.97
N VAL A 31 19.64 -12.59 12.68
CA VAL A 31 18.90 -11.47 12.11
C VAL A 31 19.86 -10.30 11.90
N VAL A 32 19.78 -9.66 10.74
CA VAL A 32 20.48 -8.40 10.45
C VAL A 32 19.46 -7.37 9.99
N ILE A 33 19.45 -6.20 10.63
CA ILE A 33 18.57 -5.09 10.26
C ILE A 33 19.38 -4.14 9.39
N PHE A 34 18.87 -3.80 8.21
CA PHE A 34 19.54 -2.84 7.35
C PHE A 34 19.23 -1.44 7.90
N GLU A 35 20.28 -0.68 8.23
CA GLU A 35 20.09 0.68 8.74
C GLU A 35 19.47 1.57 7.64
N GLU A 36 18.57 2.48 8.05
CA GLU A 36 17.82 3.31 7.10
C GLU A 36 18.75 4.19 6.25
N ASP A 37 19.85 4.69 6.83
CA ASP A 37 20.87 5.46 6.11
C ASP A 37 21.51 4.64 4.98
N VAL A 38 21.83 3.36 5.23
CA VAL A 38 22.34 2.44 4.21
C VAL A 38 21.28 2.20 3.13
N VAL A 39 20.04 1.93 3.53
CA VAL A 39 18.93 1.70 2.58
C VAL A 39 18.70 2.91 1.67
N LEU A 40 18.79 4.12 2.19
CA LEU A 40 18.55 5.34 1.42
C LEU A 40 19.77 5.73 0.59
N ASN A 41 20.96 5.76 1.21
CA ASN A 41 22.11 6.49 0.67
C ASN A 41 23.17 5.58 0.03
N GLU A 42 23.31 4.33 0.48
CA GLU A 42 24.31 3.41 -0.07
C GLU A 42 23.80 2.65 -1.31
N PRO A 43 24.64 2.37 -2.31
CA PRO A 43 24.28 1.51 -3.43
C PRO A 43 24.03 0.07 -2.95
N VAL A 44 23.20 -0.69 -3.68
CA VAL A 44 22.68 -2.00 -3.23
C VAL A 44 23.78 -3.06 -3.09
N GLU A 45 24.90 -2.87 -3.77
CA GLU A 45 26.11 -3.67 -3.68
C GLU A 45 26.73 -3.62 -2.27
N ASN A 46 26.58 -2.49 -1.57
CA ASN A 46 27.14 -2.26 -0.24
C ASN A 46 26.21 -2.69 0.90
N TRP A 47 24.98 -3.11 0.59
CA TRP A 47 24.02 -3.52 1.60
C TRP A 47 24.46 -4.82 2.28
N PRO A 48 24.08 -5.05 3.56
CA PRO A 48 24.42 -6.29 4.26
C PRO A 48 23.89 -7.50 3.51
N LEU A 49 24.65 -8.59 3.48
CA LEU A 49 24.21 -9.84 2.87
C LEU A 49 23.10 -10.50 3.70
N CYS A 50 22.26 -11.31 3.06
CA CYS A 50 21.30 -12.20 3.73
C CYS A 50 20.94 -13.37 2.83
N ASP A 51 20.59 -14.51 3.43
CA ASP A 51 20.10 -15.70 2.72
C ASP A 51 18.58 -15.63 2.52
N CYS A 52 17.89 -14.94 3.42
CA CYS A 52 16.46 -14.70 3.42
C CYS A 52 16.19 -13.21 3.64
N LEU A 53 15.29 -12.62 2.86
CA LEU A 53 14.97 -11.21 2.89
C LEU A 53 13.50 -10.98 3.29
N ILE A 54 13.30 -10.24 4.38
CA ILE A 54 12.01 -9.66 4.76
C ILE A 54 12.11 -8.17 4.45
N SER A 55 11.41 -7.73 3.41
CA SER A 55 11.40 -6.34 2.99
C SER A 55 10.03 -5.90 2.54
N PHE A 56 9.63 -4.69 2.94
CA PHE A 56 8.30 -4.16 2.66
C PHE A 56 8.29 -2.63 2.56
N HIS A 57 7.55 -2.13 1.59
CA HIS A 57 7.38 -0.72 1.30
C HIS A 57 6.59 -0.01 2.41
N SER A 58 6.98 1.23 2.65
CA SER A 58 6.16 2.26 3.31
C SER A 58 6.66 3.62 2.84
N LYS A 59 5.84 4.68 2.96
CA LYS A 59 6.22 6.05 2.59
C LYS A 59 7.70 6.38 2.85
N GLY A 60 8.43 6.66 1.76
CA GLY A 60 9.86 7.01 1.75
C GLY A 60 10.82 5.84 1.48
N PHE A 61 10.32 4.61 1.38
CA PHE A 61 11.15 3.43 1.13
C PHE A 61 11.49 3.28 -0.36
N PRO A 62 12.78 3.09 -0.73
CA PRO A 62 13.20 2.96 -2.12
C PRO A 62 12.98 1.53 -2.62
N LEU A 63 11.74 1.20 -3.00
CA LEU A 63 11.36 -0.16 -3.44
C LEU A 63 12.19 -0.62 -4.65
N ASP A 64 12.52 0.28 -5.58
CA ASP A 64 13.38 -0.04 -6.74
C ASP A 64 14.75 -0.58 -6.30
N LYS A 65 15.35 0.00 -5.25
CA LYS A 65 16.62 -0.47 -4.69
C LYS A 65 16.46 -1.84 -4.03
N ALA A 66 15.37 -2.07 -3.29
CA ALA A 66 15.12 -3.37 -2.69
C ALA A 66 14.97 -4.48 -3.77
N VAL A 67 14.27 -4.18 -4.87
CA VAL A 67 14.15 -5.08 -6.02
C VAL A 67 15.52 -5.33 -6.66
N ALA A 68 16.32 -4.28 -6.85
CA ALA A 68 17.68 -4.42 -7.39
C ALA A 68 18.59 -5.25 -6.48
N TYR A 69 18.55 -5.04 -5.17
CA TYR A 69 19.26 -5.85 -4.17
C TYR A 69 18.84 -7.32 -4.27
N SER A 70 17.54 -7.60 -4.33
CA SER A 70 17.02 -8.96 -4.43
C SER A 70 17.49 -9.64 -5.72
N LYS A 71 17.47 -8.94 -6.86
CA LYS A 71 18.00 -9.46 -8.13
C LYS A 71 19.50 -9.73 -8.06
N LEU A 72 20.27 -8.84 -7.41
CA LEU A 72 21.72 -8.96 -7.27
C LEU A 72 22.13 -10.13 -6.37
N ARG A 73 21.44 -10.32 -5.24
CA ARG A 73 21.83 -11.28 -4.19
C ARG A 73 21.03 -12.59 -4.24
N ASN A 74 19.91 -12.61 -4.94
CA ASN A 74 18.99 -13.74 -5.05
C ASN A 74 18.65 -14.43 -3.71
N PRO A 75 18.25 -13.69 -2.65
CA PRO A 75 17.86 -14.28 -1.38
C PRO A 75 16.49 -14.99 -1.50
N PHE A 76 16.15 -15.84 -0.55
CA PHE A 76 14.77 -16.28 -0.36
C PHE A 76 13.92 -15.10 0.11
N VAL A 77 13.04 -14.58 -0.75
CA VAL A 77 12.21 -13.40 -0.45
C VAL A 77 10.90 -13.83 0.22
N ILE A 78 10.65 -13.36 1.44
CA ILE A 78 9.43 -13.70 2.20
C ILE A 78 8.20 -12.97 1.67
N ASN A 79 8.35 -11.70 1.31
CA ASN A 79 7.30 -10.88 0.73
C ASN A 79 7.74 -10.44 -0.67
N ASP A 80 7.10 -10.94 -1.71
CA ASP A 80 7.43 -10.56 -3.10
C ASP A 80 7.48 -9.03 -3.23
N LEU A 81 8.58 -8.53 -3.76
CA LEU A 81 8.85 -7.09 -3.81
C LEU A 81 8.09 -6.41 -4.96
N ASN A 82 7.87 -7.09 -6.09
CA ASN A 82 7.19 -6.51 -7.24
C ASN A 82 5.68 -6.35 -6.96
N MET A 83 5.09 -7.32 -6.24
CA MET A 83 3.70 -7.24 -5.79
C MET A 83 3.42 -6.01 -4.92
N GLN A 84 4.45 -5.41 -4.32
CA GLN A 84 4.30 -4.21 -3.50
C GLN A 84 4.02 -2.95 -4.33
N TYR A 85 4.34 -2.91 -5.63
CA TYR A 85 3.86 -1.83 -6.51
C TYR A 85 2.35 -1.97 -6.76
N HIS A 86 1.87 -3.19 -7.04
CA HIS A 86 0.43 -3.44 -7.23
C HIS A 86 -0.37 -3.09 -5.97
N ILE A 87 0.14 -3.41 -4.77
CA ILE A 87 -0.53 -3.08 -3.50
C ILE A 87 -0.68 -1.56 -3.28
N GLN A 88 0.15 -0.73 -3.91
CA GLN A 88 0.07 0.73 -3.81
C GLN A 88 -1.05 1.34 -4.68
N ASP A 89 -1.63 0.57 -5.60
CA ASP A 89 -2.73 1.00 -6.47
C ASP A 89 -4.00 0.18 -6.20
N ARG A 90 -5.07 0.85 -5.77
CA ARG A 90 -6.33 0.17 -5.45
C ARG A 90 -6.96 -0.52 -6.67
N ARG A 91 -6.68 -0.05 -7.88
CA ARG A 91 -7.20 -0.62 -9.13
C ARG A 91 -6.57 -2.00 -9.35
N GLU A 92 -5.25 -2.10 -9.19
CA GLU A 92 -4.49 -3.34 -9.29
C GLU A 92 -4.92 -4.34 -8.21
N VAL A 93 -5.03 -3.89 -6.95
CA VAL A 93 -5.54 -4.72 -5.86
C VAL A 93 -6.92 -5.29 -6.18
N TYR A 94 -7.85 -4.46 -6.66
CA TYR A 94 -9.21 -4.91 -6.99
C TYR A 94 -9.23 -5.85 -8.20
N GLY A 95 -8.35 -5.62 -9.19
CA GLY A 95 -8.15 -6.53 -10.33
C GLY A 95 -7.74 -7.92 -9.87
N ILE A 96 -6.68 -8.03 -9.07
CA ILE A 96 -6.20 -9.31 -8.53
C ILE A 96 -7.29 -10.01 -7.72
N LEU A 97 -8.00 -9.31 -6.83
CA LEU A 97 -9.08 -9.91 -6.04
C LEU A 97 -10.20 -10.47 -6.93
N LYS A 98 -10.55 -9.75 -8.00
CA LYS A 98 -11.58 -10.16 -8.95
C LYS A 98 -11.15 -11.40 -9.74
N ASP A 99 -9.91 -11.41 -10.22
CA ASP A 99 -9.33 -12.51 -11.00
C ASP A 99 -9.24 -13.81 -10.16
N GLU A 100 -8.99 -13.68 -8.86
CA GLU A 100 -8.99 -14.79 -7.90
C GLU A 100 -10.39 -15.18 -7.39
N GLY A 101 -11.46 -14.56 -7.90
CA GLY A 101 -12.84 -14.87 -7.51
C GLY A 101 -13.18 -14.50 -6.06
N ILE A 102 -12.42 -13.60 -5.45
CA ILE A 102 -12.68 -13.13 -4.08
C ILE A 102 -13.80 -12.09 -4.13
N LEU A 103 -14.84 -12.26 -3.30
CA LEU A 103 -15.94 -11.31 -3.23
C LEU A 103 -15.46 -9.92 -2.76
N LEU A 104 -15.85 -8.88 -3.49
CA LEU A 104 -15.57 -7.49 -3.19
C LEU A 104 -16.81 -6.61 -3.49
N PRO A 105 -16.89 -5.38 -2.95
CA PRO A 105 -17.97 -4.46 -3.31
C PRO A 105 -17.97 -4.18 -4.82
N ARG A 106 -19.17 -4.02 -5.41
CA ARG A 106 -19.29 -3.49 -6.78
C ARG A 106 -18.60 -2.13 -6.86
N TYR A 107 -17.79 -1.93 -7.89
CA TYR A 107 -16.98 -0.73 -8.06
C TYR A 107 -16.85 -0.37 -9.53
N ALA A 108 -16.58 0.90 -9.79
CA ALA A 108 -16.15 1.42 -11.09
C ALA A 108 -14.92 2.31 -10.87
N VAL A 109 -14.05 2.40 -11.88
CA VAL A 109 -12.83 3.23 -11.81
C VAL A 109 -13.05 4.50 -12.63
N LEU A 110 -13.01 5.65 -11.97
CA LEU A 110 -13.00 6.95 -12.64
C LEU A 110 -11.55 7.44 -12.78
N ASN A 111 -10.97 7.25 -13.97
CA ASN A 111 -9.69 7.88 -14.32
C ASN A 111 -9.96 9.29 -14.85
N ARG A 112 -9.30 10.30 -14.29
CA ARG A 112 -9.44 11.70 -14.68
C ARG A 112 -8.11 12.21 -15.24
N ASP A 113 -8.12 12.73 -16.45
CA ASP A 113 -6.95 13.43 -17.02
C ASP A 113 -6.74 14.73 -16.21
N PRO A 114 -5.56 14.94 -15.58
CA PRO A 114 -5.29 16.16 -14.85
C PRO A 114 -5.32 17.42 -15.73
N ASN A 115 -5.05 17.30 -17.04
CA ASN A 115 -5.08 18.42 -17.97
C ASN A 115 -6.50 18.73 -18.46
N ASN A 116 -7.37 17.72 -18.48
CA ASN A 116 -8.76 17.82 -18.94
C ASN A 116 -9.72 17.21 -17.91
N PRO A 117 -9.83 17.79 -16.70
CA PRO A 117 -10.53 17.15 -15.58
C PRO A 117 -12.04 16.99 -15.79
N GLN A 118 -12.62 17.73 -16.73
CA GLN A 118 -14.05 17.71 -17.06
C GLN A 118 -14.42 16.65 -18.11
N GLU A 119 -13.43 16.06 -18.81
CA GLU A 119 -13.67 15.07 -19.87
C GLU A 119 -13.85 13.63 -19.33
N CYS A 120 -13.91 13.46 -18.00
CA CYS A 120 -14.13 12.15 -17.41
C CYS A 120 -15.61 11.72 -17.49
N ASN A 121 -15.86 10.43 -17.64
CA ASN A 121 -17.21 9.84 -17.70
C ASN A 121 -17.85 9.77 -16.31
N LEU A 122 -18.15 10.93 -15.73
CA LEU A 122 -18.84 11.09 -14.45
C LEU A 122 -20.09 11.95 -14.65
N ILE A 123 -21.24 11.41 -14.26
CA ILE A 123 -22.49 12.18 -14.10
C ILE A 123 -22.84 12.17 -12.61
N GLU A 124 -23.06 13.35 -12.05
CA GLU A 124 -23.44 13.49 -10.63
C GLU A 124 -24.91 13.94 -10.54
N GLY A 125 -25.72 13.15 -9.86
CA GLY A 125 -27.08 13.49 -9.48
C GLY A 125 -27.18 13.83 -7.99
N GLU A 126 -28.37 14.19 -7.53
CA GLU A 126 -28.58 14.54 -6.11
C GLU A 126 -28.29 13.36 -5.17
N ASP A 127 -28.78 12.16 -5.53
CA ASP A 127 -28.68 10.94 -4.69
C ASP A 127 -27.92 9.78 -5.35
N HIS A 128 -27.20 10.03 -6.45
CA HIS A 128 -26.41 9.02 -7.13
C HIS A 128 -25.25 9.62 -7.93
N VAL A 129 -24.34 8.76 -8.35
CA VAL A 129 -23.37 9.05 -9.43
C VAL A 129 -23.46 7.97 -10.50
N GLU A 130 -23.12 8.31 -11.73
CA GLU A 130 -22.91 7.38 -12.82
C GLU A 130 -21.44 7.47 -13.26
N VAL A 131 -20.73 6.34 -13.19
CA VAL A 131 -19.30 6.24 -13.54
C VAL A 131 -19.14 5.24 -14.66
N ASN A 132 -18.71 5.70 -15.84
CA ASN A 132 -18.60 4.88 -17.06
C ASN A 132 -19.91 4.11 -17.39
N GLY A 133 -21.08 4.72 -17.18
CA GLY A 133 -22.38 4.08 -17.42
C GLY A 133 -22.93 3.27 -16.22
N GLU A 134 -22.13 3.05 -15.17
CA GLU A 134 -22.58 2.33 -13.98
C GLU A 134 -23.13 3.28 -12.92
N VAL A 135 -24.38 3.07 -12.51
CA VAL A 135 -25.04 3.88 -11.48
C VAL A 135 -24.71 3.39 -10.07
N PHE A 136 -24.40 4.32 -9.17
CA PHE A 136 -24.20 4.10 -7.73
C PHE A 136 -25.13 5.04 -6.95
N GLN A 137 -26.19 4.48 -6.36
CA GLN A 137 -27.06 5.20 -5.44
C GLN A 137 -26.34 5.45 -4.11
N LYS A 138 -26.63 6.58 -3.45
CA LYS A 138 -26.14 6.82 -2.09
C LYS A 138 -26.82 5.83 -1.10
N PRO A 139 -26.09 5.29 -0.12
CA PRO A 139 -24.70 5.61 0.19
C PRO A 139 -23.68 4.88 -0.69
N PHE A 140 -22.66 5.62 -1.14
CA PHE A 140 -21.50 5.06 -1.86
C PHE A 140 -20.18 5.57 -1.27
N VAL A 141 -19.09 4.88 -1.58
CA VAL A 141 -17.74 5.17 -1.09
C VAL A 141 -16.84 5.60 -2.25
N GLU A 142 -16.20 6.75 -2.11
CA GLU A 142 -15.17 7.25 -3.01
C GLU A 142 -13.79 7.03 -2.38
N LYS A 143 -12.85 6.46 -3.14
CA LYS A 143 -11.48 6.20 -2.69
C LYS A 143 -10.50 6.76 -3.71
N PRO A 144 -9.44 7.45 -3.29
CA PRO A 144 -8.31 7.75 -4.15
C PRO A 144 -7.72 6.46 -4.73
N VAL A 145 -7.31 6.48 -6.00
CA VAL A 145 -6.67 5.31 -6.64
C VAL A 145 -5.38 4.90 -5.93
N SER A 146 -4.64 5.85 -5.35
CA SER A 146 -3.51 5.56 -4.48
C SER A 146 -3.98 4.88 -3.19
N ALA A 147 -3.45 3.69 -2.92
CA ALA A 147 -3.72 2.98 -1.66
C ALA A 147 -3.06 3.66 -0.45
N GLU A 148 -2.04 4.49 -0.68
CA GLU A 148 -1.37 5.28 0.36
C GLU A 148 -2.12 6.55 0.73
N ASP A 149 -3.06 6.99 -0.11
CA ASP A 149 -3.99 8.07 0.22
C ASP A 149 -5.19 7.52 0.99
N HIS A 150 -5.37 8.02 2.21
CA HIS A 150 -6.38 7.57 3.16
C HIS A 150 -7.58 8.54 3.24
N ASN A 151 -7.65 9.54 2.37
CA ASN A 151 -8.78 10.46 2.26
C ASN A 151 -9.96 9.77 1.56
N VAL A 152 -10.64 8.88 2.28
CA VAL A 152 -11.77 8.10 1.78
C VAL A 152 -13.07 8.79 2.14
N TYR A 153 -13.96 9.01 1.16
CA TYR A 153 -15.23 9.71 1.39
C TYR A 153 -16.41 8.75 1.29
N ILE A 154 -17.42 8.99 2.12
CA ILE A 154 -18.71 8.28 2.09
C ILE A 154 -19.79 9.33 1.90
N TYR A 155 -20.63 9.16 0.89
CA TYR A 155 -21.70 10.09 0.55
C TYR A 155 -23.03 9.55 1.06
N TYR A 156 -23.79 10.36 1.81
CA TYR A 156 -25.06 9.93 2.41
C TYR A 156 -26.26 10.37 1.56
N PRO A 157 -27.34 9.57 1.50
CA PRO A 157 -28.52 9.93 0.74
C PRO A 157 -29.24 11.12 1.38
N THR A 158 -29.98 11.90 0.59
CA THR A 158 -30.81 13.03 1.03
C THR A 158 -31.83 12.58 2.08
N SER A 159 -32.35 11.35 1.96
CA SER A 159 -33.26 10.74 2.95
C SER A 159 -32.66 10.58 4.35
N ALA A 160 -31.32 10.63 4.48
CA ALA A 160 -30.59 10.55 5.74
C ALA A 160 -29.96 11.90 6.15
N GLY A 161 -30.38 13.01 5.53
CA GLY A 161 -29.84 14.36 5.77
C GLY A 161 -28.70 14.78 4.84
N GLY A 162 -28.32 13.92 3.88
CA GLY A 162 -27.28 14.22 2.90
C GLY A 162 -25.88 14.41 3.49
N GLY A 163 -25.02 15.11 2.75
CA GLY A 163 -23.63 15.37 3.14
C GLY A 163 -22.70 14.18 2.94
N SER A 164 -21.54 14.24 3.58
CA SER A 164 -20.51 13.21 3.47
C SER A 164 -19.67 13.05 4.74
N GLN A 165 -19.18 11.83 4.94
CA GLN A 165 -18.15 11.53 5.92
C GLN A 165 -16.79 11.49 5.24
N ARG A 166 -15.83 12.21 5.80
CA ARG A 166 -14.45 12.25 5.30
C ARG A 166 -13.54 11.50 6.26
N LEU A 167 -13.07 10.32 5.85
CA LEU A 167 -12.11 9.53 6.60
C LEU A 167 -10.71 10.04 6.29
N PHE A 168 -9.82 9.95 7.28
CA PHE A 168 -8.42 10.35 7.16
C PHE A 168 -7.56 9.47 8.06
N ARG A 169 -6.25 9.47 7.82
CA ARG A 169 -5.30 8.79 8.70
C ARG A 169 -5.38 9.40 10.09
N LYS A 170 -5.70 8.60 11.12
CA LYS A 170 -5.83 9.05 12.51
C LYS A 170 -4.69 9.99 12.92
N VAL A 171 -5.05 11.23 13.23
CA VAL A 171 -4.12 12.22 13.80
C VAL A 171 -4.00 11.92 15.28
N ARG A 172 -2.77 11.66 15.75
CA ARG A 172 -2.49 11.66 17.19
C ARG A 172 -2.18 13.11 17.54
N LEU A 173 -3.07 13.77 18.28
CA LEU A 173 -2.72 15.01 18.95
C LEU A 173 -1.62 14.67 19.96
N ILE A 174 -0.49 15.35 19.84
CA ILE A 174 0.66 15.23 20.74
C ILE A 174 0.40 16.15 21.93
#